data_AF-A0A699Q8N3-F1
#
_entry.id   AF-A0A699Q8N3-F1
#
_cell.length_a   1.000
_cell.length_b   1.000
_cell.length_c   1.000
_cell.angle_alpha   90.00
_cell.angle_beta   90.00
_cell.angle_gamma   90.00
#
_symmetry.space_group_name_H-M   'P 1'
#
loop_
_entity.id
_entity.type
_entity.pdbx_description
1 polymer ?
#
loop_
_entity_poly.entity_id
_entity_poly.type
_entity_poly.pdbx_seq_one_letter_code
_entity_poly.pdbx_strand_id
1 'polypeptide(L)'
;MDVAQKAKIKWAIKEDENTRFDKPIDNRVHIDMNFPKSITIDQQIDLECAVSREELKKVVWECAVSHFFTFGDIPNGCNSCFIPLILKVPDANLVKDFRQIILIGSMYKIIAKILANRLVGVMGGIFNEVQSAFITERQILDGPFILNEVI
;
A
#
# COMPACT_ATOMS: atom_id res chain seq x y z
N MET A 1 -25.85 -2.19 -24.70
CA MET A 1 -25.49 -3.56 -24.27
C MET A 1 -24.40 -4.08 -25.22
N ASP A 2 -23.36 -3.30 -25.45
CA ASP A 2 -22.20 -2.95 -24.61
C ASP A 2 -20.99 -3.85 -24.95
N VAL A 3 -20.07 -3.24 -25.70
CA VAL A 3 -18.91 -3.86 -26.35
C VAL A 3 -17.92 -4.42 -25.33
N ALA A 4 -17.99 -3.97 -24.08
CA ALA A 4 -17.17 -4.44 -22.97
C ALA A 4 -17.36 -5.94 -22.64
N GLN A 5 -18.57 -6.49 -22.82
CA GLN A 5 -18.81 -7.92 -22.58
C GLN A 5 -18.24 -8.82 -23.68
N LYS A 6 -18.14 -8.32 -24.92
CA LYS A 6 -17.57 -9.10 -26.04
C LYS A 6 -16.05 -9.29 -25.89
N ALA A 7 -15.35 -8.34 -25.27
CA ALA A 7 -13.91 -8.45 -25.03
C ALA A 7 -13.58 -9.56 -24.03
N LYS A 8 -14.33 -9.67 -22.92
CA LYS A 8 -14.13 -10.72 -21.91
C LYS A 8 -14.41 -12.13 -22.45
N ILE A 9 -15.45 -12.28 -23.27
CA ILE A 9 -15.75 -13.55 -23.95
C ILE A 9 -14.64 -13.89 -24.97
N LYS A 10 -14.11 -12.88 -25.67
CA LYS A 10 -13.00 -13.08 -26.61
C LYS A 10 -11.70 -13.49 -25.91
N TRP A 11 -11.41 -12.97 -24.72
CA TRP A 11 -10.28 -13.40 -23.88
C TRP A 11 -10.47 -14.82 -23.29
N ALA A 12 -11.71 -15.23 -23.02
CA ALA A 12 -12.00 -16.57 -22.52
C ALA A 12 -11.98 -17.65 -23.63
N ILE A 13 -12.30 -17.29 -24.88
CA ILE A 13 -12.32 -18.21 -26.04
C ILE A 13 -10.97 -18.22 -26.76
N LYS A 14 -10.32 -17.06 -26.89
CA LYS A 14 -9.00 -16.91 -27.48
C LYS A 14 -8.01 -16.95 -26.34
N GLU A 15 -7.40 -18.11 -26.14
CA GLU A 15 -6.32 -18.31 -25.17
C GLU A 15 -5.37 -17.10 -25.18
N ASP A 16 -5.01 -16.63 -23.98
CA ASP A 16 -4.00 -15.57 -23.80
C ASP A 16 -2.69 -16.00 -24.47
N GLU A 17 -1.98 -15.10 -25.13
CA GLU A 17 -0.65 -15.40 -25.70
C GLU A 17 0.35 -15.84 -24.61
N ASN A 18 0.02 -15.67 -23.33
CA ASN A 18 0.75 -16.25 -22.20
C ASN A 18 0.58 -17.77 -22.04
N THR A 19 -0.42 -18.45 -22.65
CA THR A 19 -0.50 -19.92 -22.62
C THR A 19 0.67 -20.59 -23.36
N ARG A 20 1.43 -19.80 -24.12
CA ARG A 20 2.77 -20.15 -24.62
C ARG A 20 3.72 -20.63 -23.53
N PHE A 21 3.62 -20.10 -22.32
CA PHE A 21 4.48 -20.48 -21.19
C PHE A 21 3.98 -21.74 -20.47
N ASP A 22 2.71 -22.10 -20.65
CA ASP A 22 2.09 -23.28 -20.02
C ASP A 22 2.40 -24.58 -20.77
N LYS A 23 2.84 -24.51 -22.03
CA LYS A 23 3.29 -25.68 -22.79
C LYS A 23 4.82 -25.78 -22.69
N PRO A 24 5.38 -26.78 -21.99
CA PRO A 24 6.81 -27.01 -22.04
C PRO A 24 7.17 -27.32 -23.50
N ILE A 25 7.93 -26.43 -24.14
CA ILE A 25 8.51 -26.67 -25.46
C ILE A 25 9.44 -27.88 -25.27
N ASP A 26 9.17 -28.97 -25.98
CA ASP A 26 9.89 -30.26 -25.88
C ASP A 26 11.41 -30.12 -26.16
N ASN A 27 11.79 -29.02 -26.82
CA ASN A 27 13.17 -28.61 -27.04
C ASN A 27 13.60 -27.47 -26.09
N ARG A 28 13.48 -27.64 -24.76
CA ARG A 28 14.24 -26.77 -23.85
C ARG A 28 15.72 -26.96 -24.19
N VAL A 29 16.40 -25.87 -24.51
CA VAL A 29 17.87 -25.88 -24.68
C VAL A 29 18.44 -26.44 -23.38
N HIS A 30 19.00 -27.64 -23.45
CA HIS A 30 19.69 -28.23 -22.32
C HIS A 30 20.99 -27.43 -22.15
N ILE A 31 21.01 -26.51 -21.19
CA ILE A 31 22.21 -25.76 -20.85
C ILE A 31 23.11 -26.73 -20.08
N ASP A 32 23.88 -27.52 -20.83
CA ASP A 32 24.94 -28.35 -20.28
C ASP A 32 26.17 -27.47 -20.06
N MET A 33 26.11 -26.67 -19.00
CA MET A 33 27.21 -25.83 -18.55
C MET A 33 27.43 -26.02 -17.06
N ASN A 34 28.67 -26.29 -16.67
CA ASN A 34 29.07 -26.18 -15.27
C ASN A 34 29.13 -24.71 -14.89
N PHE A 35 28.17 -24.24 -14.10
CA PHE A 35 28.22 -22.91 -13.51
C PHE A 35 29.40 -22.86 -12.53
N PRO A 36 30.42 -22.02 -12.78
CA PRO A 36 31.64 -22.01 -11.97
C PRO A 36 31.41 -21.50 -10.54
N LYS A 37 30.26 -20.89 -10.27
CA LYS A 37 29.82 -20.46 -8.95
C LYS A 37 28.43 -21.03 -8.72
N SER A 38 28.32 -21.91 -7.73
CA SER A 38 27.05 -22.38 -7.19
C SER A 38 26.95 -21.92 -5.74
N ILE A 39 25.74 -21.58 -5.31
CA ILE A 39 25.44 -21.39 -3.90
C ILE A 39 25.48 -22.74 -3.18
N THR A 40 25.79 -22.73 -1.89
CA THR A 40 25.73 -23.91 -1.05
C THR A 40 24.28 -24.29 -0.76
N ILE A 41 24.05 -25.53 -0.33
CA ILE A 41 22.72 -26.00 0.09
C ILE A 41 22.18 -25.10 1.22
N ASP A 42 23.02 -24.72 2.16
CA ASP A 42 22.63 -23.83 3.27
C ASP A 42 22.20 -22.44 2.78
N GLN A 43 22.91 -21.88 1.78
CA GLN A 43 22.54 -20.60 1.17
C GLN A 43 21.23 -20.70 0.39
N GLN A 44 20.99 -21.82 -0.28
CA GLN A 44 19.72 -22.07 -0.95
C GLN A 44 18.57 -22.14 0.06
N ILE A 45 18.76 -22.87 1.17
CA ILE A 45 17.77 -22.98 2.24
C ILE A 45 17.48 -21.60 2.85
N ASP A 46 18.51 -20.79 3.11
CA ASP A 46 18.36 -19.43 3.65
C ASP A 46 17.58 -18.51 2.69
N LEU A 47 17.84 -18.58 1.38
CA LEU A 47 17.11 -17.81 0.38
C LEU A 47 15.65 -18.26 0.16
N GLU A 48 15.40 -19.56 0.30
CA GLU A 48 14.06 -20.15 0.11
C GLU A 48 13.21 -20.10 1.39
N CYS A 49 13.82 -19.82 2.55
CA CYS A 49 13.10 -19.79 3.81
C CYS A 49 12.08 -18.65 3.88
N ALA A 50 11.09 -18.81 4.76
CA ALA A 50 10.07 -17.79 4.97
C ALA A 50 10.66 -16.55 5.67
N VAL A 51 10.36 -15.37 5.14
CA VAL A 51 10.76 -14.09 5.72
C VAL A 51 10.22 -13.94 7.16
N SER A 52 11.10 -13.67 8.11
CA SER A 52 10.73 -13.56 9.53
C SER A 52 10.20 -12.16 9.90
N ARG A 53 9.43 -12.06 10.99
CA ARG A 53 8.94 -10.77 11.48
C ARG A 53 10.08 -9.90 12.01
N GLU A 54 11.08 -10.52 12.59
CA GLU A 54 12.25 -9.89 13.17
C GLU A 54 13.12 -9.27 12.07
N GLU A 55 13.34 -9.99 10.98
CA GLU A 55 13.99 -9.49 9.78
C GLU A 55 13.24 -8.28 9.19
N LEU A 56 11.93 -8.39 9.00
CA LEU A 56 11.10 -7.29 8.49
C LEU A 56 11.17 -6.06 9.40
N LYS A 57 11.02 -6.25 10.71
CA LYS A 57 11.10 -5.16 11.69
C LYS A 57 12.46 -4.48 11.63
N LYS A 58 13.55 -5.25 11.55
CA LYS A 58 14.91 -4.71 11.48
C LYS A 58 15.09 -3.87 10.21
N VAL A 59 14.77 -4.43 9.05
CA VAL A 59 14.93 -3.73 7.76
C VAL A 59 14.09 -2.45 7.72
N VAL A 60 12.83 -2.51 8.11
CA VAL A 60 11.95 -1.33 8.14
C VAL A 60 12.45 -0.27 9.12
N TRP A 61 12.91 -0.70 10.30
CA TRP A 61 13.42 0.19 11.32
C TRP A 61 14.69 0.93 10.86
N GLU A 62 15.65 0.19 10.31
CA GLU A 62 16.94 0.74 9.85
C GLU A 62 16.79 1.60 8.58
N CYS A 63 15.85 1.28 7.69
CA CYS A 63 15.71 1.95 6.39
C CYS A 63 15.29 3.42 6.49
N ALA A 64 14.34 3.76 7.38
CA ALA A 64 13.82 5.12 7.48
C ALA A 64 13.43 5.57 8.89
N VAL A 65 12.93 4.64 9.72
CA VAL A 65 12.36 5.00 11.02
C VAL A 65 13.43 5.50 11.98
N SER A 66 14.56 4.79 12.07
CA SER A 66 15.70 5.16 12.91
C SER A 66 16.25 6.53 12.54
N HIS A 67 16.43 6.80 11.24
CA HIS A 67 16.91 8.08 10.73
C HIS A 67 15.97 9.22 11.11
N PHE A 68 14.66 9.07 10.84
CA PHE A 68 13.66 10.08 11.15
C PHE A 68 13.64 10.46 12.64
N PHE A 69 13.69 9.47 13.54
CA PHE A 69 13.68 9.76 14.98
C PHE A 69 15.01 10.26 15.54
N THR A 70 16.12 10.10 14.80
CA THR A 70 17.45 10.59 15.20
C THR A 70 17.74 11.99 14.65
N PHE A 71 17.41 12.24 13.39
CA PHE A 71 17.79 13.46 12.66
C PHE A 71 16.61 14.40 12.38
N GLY A 72 15.36 13.90 12.41
CA GLY A 72 14.15 14.69 12.21
C GLY A 72 13.71 14.85 10.75
N ASP A 73 14.39 14.22 9.80
CA ASP A 73 14.09 14.26 8.37
C ASP A 73 13.89 12.85 7.77
N ILE A 74 13.36 12.82 6.55
CA ILE A 74 13.08 11.57 5.83
C ILE A 74 14.21 11.31 4.84
N PRO A 75 14.79 10.09 4.81
CA PRO A 75 15.84 9.76 3.85
C PRO A 75 15.43 10.02 2.39
N ASN A 76 16.41 10.43 1.59
CA ASN A 76 16.21 10.69 0.16
C ASN A 76 15.60 9.48 -0.56
N GLY A 77 14.64 9.74 -1.45
CA GLY A 77 13.89 8.70 -2.18
C GLY A 77 12.64 8.19 -1.46
N CYS A 78 12.54 8.33 -0.13
CA CYS A 78 11.35 7.93 0.63
C CYS A 78 10.22 8.97 0.63
N ASN A 79 10.50 10.20 0.18
CA ASN A 79 9.54 11.32 0.13
C ASN A 79 8.90 11.53 -1.26
N SER A 80 8.97 10.53 -2.15
CA SER A 80 8.26 10.59 -3.43
C SER A 80 6.76 10.35 -3.21
N CYS A 81 5.93 11.10 -3.95
CA CYS A 81 4.48 10.88 -3.96
C CYS A 81 3.95 10.95 -5.40
N PHE A 82 2.90 10.19 -5.65
CA PHE A 82 2.15 10.21 -6.90
C PHE A 82 0.75 10.75 -6.61
N ILE A 83 0.25 11.65 -7.47
CA ILE A 83 -1.06 12.28 -7.30
C ILE A 83 -2.01 11.77 -8.39
N PRO A 84 -2.72 10.64 -8.16
CA PRO A 84 -3.80 10.23 -9.04
C PRO A 84 -5.03 11.12 -8.88
N LEU A 85 -5.72 11.34 -10.00
CA LEU A 85 -7.01 12.02 -10.06
C LEU A 85 -8.12 10.99 -10.25
N ILE A 86 -9.05 10.92 -9.29
CA ILE A 86 -10.24 10.07 -9.38
C ILE A 86 -11.45 10.92 -9.75
N LEU A 87 -12.19 10.52 -10.78
CA LEU A 87 -13.44 11.18 -11.18
C LEU A 87 -14.46 11.15 -10.03
N LYS A 88 -15.03 12.30 -9.67
CA LYS A 88 -16.19 12.37 -8.75
C LYS A 88 -17.52 12.24 -9.49
N VAL A 89 -17.55 12.66 -10.75
CA VAL A 89 -18.75 12.70 -11.60
C VAL A 89 -18.40 12.15 -13.00
N PRO A 90 -19.38 11.59 -13.73
CA PRO A 90 -19.22 11.32 -15.16
C PRO A 90 -18.98 12.64 -15.91
N ASP A 91 -18.18 12.60 -16.98
CA ASP A 91 -17.84 13.75 -17.84
C ASP A 91 -17.19 14.94 -17.10
N ALA A 92 -16.27 14.65 -16.18
CA ALA A 92 -15.49 15.66 -15.46
C ALA A 92 -14.69 16.55 -16.42
N ASN A 93 -14.90 17.86 -16.31
CA ASN A 93 -14.25 18.87 -17.17
C ASN A 93 -13.46 19.90 -16.37
N LEU A 94 -13.75 20.06 -15.07
CA LEU A 94 -13.09 21.02 -14.19
C LEU A 94 -12.26 20.30 -13.12
N VAL A 95 -11.20 20.94 -12.64
CA VAL A 95 -10.31 20.37 -11.59
C VAL A 95 -11.10 19.94 -10.34
N LYS A 96 -12.16 20.66 -9.98
CA LYS A 96 -13.03 20.35 -8.83
C LYS A 96 -13.80 19.03 -8.99
N ASP A 97 -14.01 18.58 -10.22
CA ASP A 97 -14.73 17.35 -10.58
C ASP A 97 -13.86 16.11 -10.33
N PHE A 98 -12.57 16.31 -10.06
CA PHE A 98 -11.66 15.26 -9.64
C PHE A 98 -11.45 15.30 -8.12
N ARG A 99 -11.31 14.12 -7.54
CA ARG A 99 -10.78 13.89 -6.21
C ARG A 99 -9.31 13.57 -6.37
N GLN A 100 -8.44 14.47 -5.94
CA GLN A 100 -7.02 14.20 -5.79
C GLN A 100 -6.83 13.19 -4.65
N ILE A 101 -6.02 12.17 -4.88
CA ILE A 101 -5.50 11.30 -3.84
C ILE A 101 -3.98 11.44 -3.87
N ILE A 102 -3.34 11.48 -2.70
CA ILE A 102 -1.89 11.47 -2.60
C ILE A 102 -1.45 10.05 -2.25
N LEU A 103 -0.82 9.38 -3.20
CA LEU A 103 -0.18 8.08 -2.97
C LEU A 103 1.25 8.32 -2.51
N ILE A 104 1.46 8.23 -1.20
CA ILE A 104 2.78 8.35 -0.57
C ILE A 104 3.38 6.97 -0.28
N GLY A 105 4.71 6.90 -0.25
CA GLY A 105 5.48 5.70 0.11
C GLY A 105 5.10 5.12 1.48
N SER A 106 5.29 3.80 1.64
CA SER A 106 4.94 3.06 2.87
C SER A 106 5.74 3.53 4.09
N MET A 107 7.00 3.94 3.92
CA MET A 107 7.84 4.42 5.02
C MET A 107 7.24 5.63 5.73
N TYR A 108 6.71 6.59 4.98
CA TYR A 108 5.99 7.73 5.54
C TYR A 108 4.76 7.28 6.34
N LYS A 109 3.97 6.34 5.79
CA LYS A 109 2.76 5.81 6.45
C LYS A 109 3.10 5.11 7.77
N ILE A 110 4.22 4.39 7.83
CA ILE A 110 4.70 3.72 9.04
C ILE A 110 5.05 4.75 10.11
N ILE A 111 5.87 5.75 9.76
CA ILE A 111 6.26 6.84 10.69
C ILE A 111 5.01 7.57 11.18
N ALA A 112 4.12 7.97 10.27
CA ALA A 112 2.87 8.64 10.61
C ALA A 112 1.99 7.79 11.55
N LYS A 113 1.92 6.46 11.32
CA LYS A 113 1.17 5.56 12.19
C LYS A 113 1.78 5.44 13.59
N ILE A 114 3.11 5.40 13.69
CA ILE A 114 3.80 5.41 15.00
C ILE A 114 3.47 6.69 15.76
N LEU A 115 3.56 7.85 15.11
CA LEU A 115 3.24 9.14 15.71
C LEU A 115 1.75 9.23 16.11
N ALA A 116 0.84 8.79 15.24
CA ALA A 116 -0.59 8.75 15.53
C ALA A 116 -0.90 7.87 16.74
N ASN A 117 -0.29 6.69 16.84
CA ASN A 117 -0.47 5.80 17.99
C ASN A 117 0.03 6.44 19.31
N ARG A 118 1.10 7.23 19.26
CA ARG A 118 1.55 8.02 20.42
C ARG A 118 0.56 9.13 20.76
N LEU A 119 0.06 9.83 19.73
CA LEU A 119 -0.91 10.91 19.90
C LEU A 119 -2.21 10.40 20.54
N VAL A 120 -2.70 9.23 20.14
CA VAL A 120 -3.91 8.60 20.71
C VAL A 120 -3.86 8.54 22.24
N GLY A 121 -2.69 8.30 22.84
CA GLY A 121 -2.52 8.26 24.30
C GLY A 121 -2.80 9.59 25.02
N VAL A 122 -2.76 10.73 24.32
CA VAL A 122 -3.02 12.06 24.90
C VAL A 122 -4.29 12.72 24.37
N MET A 123 -4.96 12.13 23.37
CA MET A 123 -6.14 12.73 22.72
C MET A 123 -7.29 13.05 23.69
N GLY A 124 -7.50 12.22 24.71
CA GLY A 124 -8.59 12.39 25.68
C GLY A 124 -8.53 13.69 26.49
N GLY A 125 -7.33 14.28 26.64
CA GLY A 125 -7.15 15.58 27.32
C GLY A 125 -7.08 16.78 26.39
N ILE A 126 -7.04 16.57 25.07
CA ILE A 126 -6.84 17.64 24.07
C ILE A 126 -8.17 18.06 23.43
N PHE A 127 -9.11 17.12 23.25
CA PHE A 127 -10.35 17.40 22.53
C PHE A 127 -11.52 17.77 23.43
N ASN A 128 -12.34 18.70 22.93
CA ASN A 128 -13.61 19.05 23.52
C ASN A 128 -14.63 17.89 23.34
N GLU A 129 -15.59 17.80 24.26
CA GLU A 129 -16.70 16.84 24.22
C GLU A 129 -17.52 16.93 22.93
N VAL A 130 -17.64 18.13 22.35
CA VAL A 130 -18.42 18.38 21.13
C VAL A 130 -17.79 17.84 19.85
N GLN A 131 -16.53 17.41 19.88
CA GLN A 131 -15.83 16.89 18.70
C GLN A 131 -16.15 15.40 18.50
N SER A 132 -17.02 15.04 17.55
CA SER A 132 -17.44 13.64 17.36
C SER A 132 -16.64 12.86 16.31
N ALA A 133 -16.01 13.55 15.35
CA ALA A 133 -15.33 12.88 14.23
C ALA A 133 -13.91 12.40 14.59
N PHE A 134 -13.53 11.22 14.08
CA PHE A 134 -12.18 10.63 14.15
C PHE A 134 -11.65 10.37 15.57
N ILE A 135 -12.53 10.22 16.56
CA ILE A 135 -12.20 9.87 17.94
C ILE A 135 -12.76 8.48 18.23
N THR A 136 -11.95 7.64 18.89
CA THR A 136 -12.38 6.30 19.31
C THR A 136 -13.62 6.41 20.19
N GLU A 137 -14.57 5.49 20.04
CA GLU A 137 -15.82 5.45 20.82
C GLU A 137 -16.81 6.59 20.55
N ARG A 138 -16.53 7.50 19.59
CA ARG A 138 -17.49 8.50 19.11
C ARG A 138 -18.01 8.14 17.73
N GLN A 139 -19.31 8.31 17.52
CA GLN A 139 -19.97 8.03 16.25
C GLN A 139 -20.22 9.33 15.47
N ILE A 140 -20.30 9.22 14.15
CA ILE A 140 -20.62 10.36 13.28
C ILE A 140 -22.00 10.97 13.59
N LEU A 141 -22.89 10.17 14.18
CA LEU A 141 -24.24 10.59 14.55
C LEU A 141 -24.29 11.40 15.85
N ASP A 142 -23.26 11.31 16.70
CA ASP A 142 -23.25 12.02 17.99
C ASP A 142 -23.32 13.54 17.80
N GLY A 143 -22.70 14.07 16.74
CA GLY A 143 -22.74 15.51 16.41
C GLY A 143 -24.17 16.00 16.11
N PRO A 144 -24.87 15.40 15.12
CA PRO A 144 -26.28 15.69 14.86
C PRO A 144 -27.21 15.50 16.07
N PHE A 145 -26.98 14.50 16.92
CA PHE A 145 -27.78 14.29 18.14
C PHE A 145 -27.61 15.43 19.15
N ILE A 146 -26.37 15.81 19.45
CA ILE A 146 -26.07 16.96 20.33
C ILE A 146 -26.73 18.23 19.79
N LEU A 147 -26.66 18.46 18.48
CA LEU A 147 -27.29 19.62 17.85
C LEU A 147 -28.81 19.62 18.01
N ASN A 148 -29.45 18.46 17.89
CA ASN A 148 -30.90 18.31 18.03
C ASN A 148 -31.40 18.45 19.48
N GLU A 149 -30.55 18.27 20.48
CA GLU A 149 -30.88 18.52 21.89
C GLU A 149 -30.71 19.99 22.30
N VAL A 150 -29.93 20.77 21.53
CA VAL A 150 -29.64 22.19 21.80
C VAL A 150 -30.66 23.13 21.12
N ILE A 151 -31.37 22.65 20.09
CA ILE A 151 -32.42 23.38 19.35
C ILE A 151 -33.79 23.02 19.88
#